data_AF-A0A2H0DX84-F1
#
_entry.id   AF-A0A2H0DX84-F1
#
_cell.length_a   1.000
_cell.length_b   1.000
_cell.length_c   1.000
_cell.angle_alpha   90.00
_cell.angle_beta   90.00
_cell.angle_gamma   90.00
#
_symmetry.space_group_name_H-M   'P 1'
#
loop_
_entity.id
_entity.type
_entity.pdbx_description
1 polymer ?
#
loop_
_entity_poly.entity_id
_entity_poly.type
_entity_poly.pdbx_seq_one_letter_code
_entity_poly.pdbx_strand_id
1 'polypeptide(L)'
;MTWTTSNAASCSASGDWSGSKNKNGGRQGTGSLTSSKTYNISCIGITGDSASDSVSVSVGARPTGNINLRGRVDGSNWNGSVSYRIFGPETLSGNSINSSMEHPNVYTGTWTFAYLSGGPPNSDYLGVNEANSQTLTNGGTITYTLLFSNNQPDLDIVSGPVTNPLDIIRGESVTFRATTKNIGNSSAVNSTIRFILDGATFRNLPQGILAPGESRQIVTDSWTASAGGHTIEVCADIYNNISESNENNNCGAYSFSVEELITECNDGRDNDNDGNIDYPADEGCACGNGLEADCPASPWTPPPKENPECNDGRDNDGDGWIDYPDDKGCLGSWTESEEGSGGTQCSDGADNDDDGLIDGNDPDCSSSSDNTEKALKFDEF
;
A
#
# COMPACT_ATOMS: atom_id res chain seq x y z
N MET A 1 -50.46 56.72 32.88
CA MET A 1 -50.27 58.18 32.88
C MET A 1 -50.82 58.80 34.15
N THR A 2 -50.02 59.56 34.86
CA THR A 2 -50.41 60.33 36.06
C THR A 2 -49.93 61.77 35.90
N TRP A 3 -50.74 62.75 36.25
CA TRP A 3 -50.33 64.16 36.28
C TRP A 3 -50.87 64.84 37.54
N THR A 4 -50.11 65.81 38.04
CA THR A 4 -50.49 66.64 39.17
C THR A 4 -50.44 68.09 38.74
N THR A 5 -51.30 68.93 39.32
CA THR A 5 -51.46 70.33 38.94
C THR A 5 -51.63 71.18 40.20
N SER A 6 -51.19 72.43 40.12
CA SER A 6 -51.50 73.45 41.13
C SER A 6 -51.99 74.70 40.42
N ASN A 7 -53.07 75.31 40.92
CA ASN A 7 -53.65 76.56 40.41
C ASN A 7 -54.05 76.57 38.91
N ALA A 8 -54.35 75.42 38.31
CA ALA A 8 -54.79 75.34 36.92
C ALA A 8 -56.27 75.71 36.74
N ALA A 9 -56.55 76.59 35.78
CA ALA A 9 -57.91 76.90 35.29
C ALA A 9 -58.39 75.84 34.29
N SER A 10 -57.50 75.37 33.42
CA SER A 10 -57.78 74.31 32.44
C SER A 10 -56.52 73.48 32.17
N CYS A 11 -56.70 72.23 31.77
CA CYS A 11 -55.62 71.37 31.29
C CYS A 11 -56.08 70.62 30.04
N SER A 12 -55.19 70.49 29.07
CA SER A 12 -55.41 69.74 27.84
C SER A 12 -54.27 68.77 27.60
N ALA A 13 -54.60 67.61 27.06
CA ALA A 13 -53.64 66.62 26.60
C ALA A 13 -53.44 66.71 25.09
N SER A 14 -52.22 66.43 24.64
CA SER A 14 -51.85 66.31 23.23
C SER A 14 -50.77 65.24 23.02
N GLY A 15 -50.53 64.84 21.76
CA GLY A 15 -49.70 63.68 21.42
C GLY A 15 -50.54 62.40 21.31
N ASP A 16 -50.12 61.31 21.95
CA ASP A 16 -50.78 60.00 21.90
C ASP A 16 -51.96 59.84 22.88
N TRP A 17 -52.43 60.97 23.41
CA TRP A 17 -53.66 61.14 24.17
C TRP A 17 -54.20 62.55 23.90
N SER A 18 -55.50 62.74 24.09
CA SER A 18 -56.14 64.02 23.75
C SER A 18 -57.25 64.41 24.73
N GLY A 19 -57.74 65.63 24.53
CA GLY A 19 -58.91 66.18 25.21
C GLY A 19 -58.59 66.92 26.50
N SER A 20 -59.64 67.51 27.08
CA SER A 20 -59.58 68.19 28.37
C SER A 20 -59.24 67.20 29.50
N LYS A 21 -58.38 67.62 30.42
CA LYS A 21 -57.95 66.86 31.59
C LYS A 21 -58.36 67.56 32.87
N ASN A 22 -58.55 66.77 33.92
CA ASN A 22 -58.96 67.31 35.21
C ASN A 22 -57.92 68.33 35.72
N LYS A 23 -58.39 69.56 35.97
CA LYS A 23 -57.60 70.69 36.45
C LYS A 23 -57.01 70.49 37.85
N ASN A 24 -57.48 69.50 38.60
CA ASN A 24 -56.97 69.12 39.93
C ASN A 24 -56.02 67.91 39.89
N GLY A 25 -55.57 67.49 38.71
CA GLY A 25 -54.73 66.29 38.53
C GLY A 25 -55.54 65.02 38.27
N GLY A 26 -54.86 63.92 37.92
CA GLY A 26 -55.53 62.65 37.64
C GLY A 26 -54.62 61.53 37.12
N ARG A 27 -55.25 60.39 36.85
CA ARG A 27 -54.62 59.20 36.26
C ARG A 27 -55.45 58.69 35.08
N GLN A 28 -54.77 58.29 34.01
CA GLN A 28 -55.35 57.60 32.87
C GLN A 28 -54.50 56.38 32.49
N GLY A 29 -55.16 55.24 32.26
CA GLY A 29 -54.51 54.03 31.76
C GLY A 29 -54.18 54.16 30.26
N THR A 30 -53.04 53.62 29.85
CA THR A 30 -52.60 53.60 28.44
C THR A 30 -53.00 52.31 27.71
N GLY A 31 -53.42 51.28 28.44
CA GLY A 31 -53.50 49.92 27.92
C GLY A 31 -52.12 49.36 27.54
N SER A 32 -52.12 48.23 26.82
CA SER A 32 -50.91 47.65 26.24
C SER A 32 -50.44 48.47 25.04
N LEU A 33 -49.19 48.90 25.04
CA LEU A 33 -48.61 49.69 23.96
C LEU A 33 -47.88 48.77 22.97
N THR A 34 -48.16 48.91 21.68
CA THR A 34 -47.51 48.15 20.58
C THR A 34 -46.50 48.99 19.80
N SER A 35 -46.37 50.27 20.12
CA SER A 35 -45.40 51.22 19.54
C SER A 35 -45.04 52.26 20.59
N SER A 36 -43.89 52.94 20.44
CA SER A 36 -43.49 54.04 21.31
C SER A 36 -44.49 55.19 21.23
N LYS A 37 -44.85 55.77 22.39
CA LYS A 37 -45.88 56.80 22.52
C LYS A 37 -45.38 57.98 23.34
N THR A 38 -45.79 59.20 22.99
CA THR A 38 -45.48 60.43 23.74
C THR A 38 -46.75 61.14 24.16
N TYR A 39 -46.86 61.41 25.46
CA TYR A 39 -48.03 61.99 26.11
C TYR A 39 -47.67 63.37 26.67
N ASN A 40 -48.21 64.43 26.07
CA ASN A 40 -47.99 65.81 26.52
C ASN A 40 -49.20 66.33 27.29
N ILE A 41 -48.98 67.07 28.38
CA ILE A 41 -50.01 67.84 29.07
C ILE A 41 -49.64 69.32 29.07
N SER A 42 -50.63 70.17 28.85
CA SER A 42 -50.51 71.63 28.98
C SER A 42 -51.64 72.13 29.87
N CYS A 43 -51.31 72.92 30.88
CA CYS A 43 -52.27 73.55 31.77
C CYS A 43 -52.13 75.07 31.72
N ILE A 44 -53.25 75.78 31.79
CA ILE A 44 -53.31 77.24 31.87
C ILE A 44 -53.80 77.61 33.27
N GLY A 45 -53.06 78.45 33.97
CA GLY A 45 -53.39 78.99 35.28
C GLY A 45 -54.49 80.05 35.22
N ILE A 46 -55.11 80.33 36.36
CA ILE A 46 -56.17 81.35 36.48
C ILE A 46 -55.70 82.78 36.12
N THR A 47 -54.39 83.03 36.16
CA THR A 47 -53.73 84.29 35.79
C THR A 47 -53.33 84.37 34.32
N GLY A 48 -53.54 83.29 33.54
CA GLY A 48 -53.18 83.20 32.13
C GLY A 48 -51.81 82.56 31.86
N ASP A 49 -51.01 82.31 32.88
CA ASP A 49 -49.72 81.61 32.75
C ASP A 49 -49.91 80.16 32.30
N SER A 50 -48.96 79.57 31.57
CA SER A 50 -49.04 78.18 31.12
C SER A 50 -47.87 77.35 31.61
N ALA A 51 -48.13 76.07 31.88
CA ALA A 51 -47.12 75.07 32.19
C ALA A 51 -47.40 73.81 31.37
N SER A 52 -46.36 73.19 30.83
CA SER A 52 -46.46 71.94 30.10
C SER A 52 -45.45 70.92 30.61
N ASP A 53 -45.79 69.65 30.43
CA ASP A 53 -44.93 68.52 30.76
C ASP A 53 -45.19 67.38 29.75
N SER A 54 -44.23 66.49 29.59
CA SER A 54 -44.35 65.35 28.69
C SER A 54 -43.69 64.10 29.23
N VAL A 55 -44.22 62.94 28.84
CA VAL A 55 -43.54 61.66 29.04
C VAL A 55 -43.61 60.84 27.77
N SER A 56 -42.49 60.20 27.44
CA SER A 56 -42.42 59.21 26.36
C SER A 56 -42.28 57.82 26.95
N VAL A 57 -43.07 56.89 26.45
CA VAL A 57 -42.94 55.46 26.74
C VAL A 57 -42.38 54.79 25.50
N SER A 58 -41.15 54.31 25.58
CA SER A 58 -40.48 53.58 24.49
C SER A 58 -40.92 52.11 24.51
N VAL A 59 -41.45 51.62 23.39
CA VAL A 59 -41.67 50.19 23.14
C VAL A 59 -40.52 49.70 22.27
N GLY A 60 -39.66 48.83 22.81
CA GLY A 60 -38.52 48.27 22.09
C GLY A 60 -38.96 47.33 20.97
N ALA A 61 -38.13 47.21 19.93
CA ALA A 61 -38.28 46.13 18.95
C ALA A 61 -38.19 44.78 19.68
N ARG A 62 -38.95 43.78 19.22
CA ARG A 62 -38.78 42.42 19.74
C ARG A 62 -37.33 41.99 19.46
N PRO A 63 -36.61 41.46 20.45
CA PRO A 63 -35.23 41.05 20.26
C PRO A 63 -35.15 39.96 19.18
N THR A 64 -34.15 40.06 18.32
CA THR A 64 -33.91 39.15 17.20
C THR A 64 -32.49 38.60 17.25
N GLY A 65 -32.26 37.51 16.52
CA GLY A 65 -30.94 36.92 16.30
C GLY A 65 -30.94 36.11 15.00
N ASN A 66 -29.93 35.26 14.83
CA ASN A 66 -29.75 34.46 13.60
C ASN A 66 -29.72 32.95 13.91
N ILE A 67 -30.17 32.14 12.95
CA ILE A 67 -30.04 30.68 12.99
C ILE A 67 -29.26 30.23 11.78
N ASN A 68 -28.15 29.53 12.01
CA ASN A 68 -27.30 28.99 10.96
C ASN A 68 -27.47 27.48 10.85
N LEU A 69 -27.40 26.96 9.62
CA LEU A 69 -27.38 25.52 9.37
C LEU A 69 -26.08 25.11 8.68
N ARG A 70 -25.54 23.97 9.10
CA ARG A 70 -24.34 23.35 8.51
C ARG A 70 -24.57 21.86 8.35
N GLY A 71 -23.91 21.26 7.37
CA GLY A 71 -23.91 19.82 7.15
C GLY A 71 -22.49 19.28 7.24
N ARG A 72 -22.32 18.09 7.81
CA ARG A 72 -21.06 17.35 7.79
C ARG A 72 -21.26 15.89 7.43
N VAL A 73 -20.32 15.32 6.68
CA VAL A 73 -20.20 13.88 6.39
C VAL A 73 -18.85 13.42 6.90
N ASP A 74 -18.83 12.50 7.86
CA ASP A 74 -17.59 11.96 8.45
C ASP A 74 -16.61 13.08 8.88
N GLY A 75 -17.17 14.18 9.42
CA GLY A 75 -16.44 15.36 9.86
C GLY A 75 -16.17 16.41 8.77
N SER A 76 -16.21 16.06 7.49
CA SER A 76 -16.01 16.98 6.35
C SER A 76 -17.24 17.84 6.07
N ASN A 77 -17.05 19.09 5.63
CA ASN A 77 -18.17 20.00 5.32
C ASN A 77 -18.99 19.46 4.14
N TRP A 78 -20.31 19.53 4.25
CA TRP A 78 -21.24 19.13 3.20
C TRP A 78 -22.30 20.19 2.95
N ASN A 79 -22.59 20.42 1.67
CA ASN A 79 -23.68 21.25 1.17
C ASN A 79 -24.51 20.40 0.20
N GLY A 80 -25.83 20.57 0.24
CA GLY A 80 -26.72 19.81 -0.62
C GLY A 80 -28.17 19.87 -0.17
N SER A 81 -28.99 19.01 -0.76
CA SER A 81 -30.44 19.00 -0.54
C SER A 81 -30.82 18.30 0.76
N VAL A 82 -31.62 18.95 1.60
CA VAL A 82 -32.15 18.39 2.84
C VAL A 82 -33.46 19.07 3.20
N SER A 83 -34.49 18.32 3.55
CA SER A 83 -35.75 18.84 4.04
C SER A 83 -35.73 18.94 5.56
N TYR A 84 -36.06 20.11 6.10
CA TYR A 84 -36.09 20.34 7.55
C TYR A 84 -37.16 21.35 7.96
N ARG A 85 -37.47 21.34 9.25
CA ARG A 85 -38.25 22.37 9.95
C ARG A 85 -37.54 22.81 11.22
N ILE A 86 -37.77 24.06 11.62
CA ILE A 86 -37.32 24.60 12.90
C ILE A 86 -38.51 25.24 13.59
N PHE A 87 -38.82 24.76 14.79
CA PHE A 87 -39.97 25.18 15.59
C PHE A 87 -39.53 26.14 16.69
N GLY A 88 -40.18 27.28 16.81
CA GLY A 88 -39.92 28.24 17.88
C GLY A 88 -41.05 29.27 17.98
N PRO A 89 -40.73 30.55 18.26
CA PRO A 89 -41.69 31.66 18.16
C PRO A 89 -42.42 31.77 16.82
N GLU A 90 -41.84 31.19 15.77
CA GLU A 90 -42.42 30.95 14.45
C GLU A 90 -41.92 29.59 13.92
N THR A 91 -42.46 29.12 12.79
CA THR A 91 -42.00 27.89 12.14
C THR A 91 -41.25 28.22 10.86
N LEU A 92 -40.02 27.75 10.77
CA LEU A 92 -39.15 27.89 9.61
C LEU A 92 -39.03 26.53 8.91
N SER A 93 -38.77 26.54 7.61
CA SER A 93 -38.49 25.33 6.83
C SER A 93 -37.51 25.63 5.71
N GLY A 94 -36.78 24.60 5.29
CA GLY A 94 -35.89 24.69 4.13
C GLY A 94 -35.69 23.33 3.48
N ASN A 95 -35.11 23.35 2.29
CA ASN A 95 -34.90 22.18 1.43
C ASN A 95 -33.42 21.98 1.03
N SER A 96 -32.49 22.74 1.60
CA SER A 96 -31.06 22.61 1.35
C SER A 96 -30.22 23.09 2.53
N ILE A 97 -28.93 22.76 2.52
CA ILE A 97 -27.87 23.38 3.31
C ILE A 97 -26.89 24.00 2.31
N ASN A 98 -26.61 25.28 2.51
CA ASN A 98 -25.54 25.98 1.80
C ASN A 98 -24.67 26.74 2.82
N SER A 99 -23.45 27.09 2.42
CA SER A 99 -22.45 27.76 3.28
C SER A 99 -22.85 29.14 3.79
N SER A 100 -23.96 29.69 3.29
CA SER A 100 -24.53 31.00 3.65
C SER A 100 -25.95 30.89 4.23
N MET A 101 -26.41 29.69 4.59
CA MET A 101 -27.82 29.49 4.91
C MET A 101 -28.10 29.93 6.34
N GLU A 102 -28.57 31.16 6.43
CA GLU A 102 -29.00 31.82 7.65
C GLU A 102 -30.51 32.06 7.57
N HIS A 103 -31.22 31.84 8.67
CA HIS A 103 -32.50 32.50 8.91
C HIS A 103 -32.20 33.75 9.73
N PRO A 104 -31.97 34.92 9.09
CA PRO A 104 -31.56 36.13 9.80
C PRO A 104 -32.77 36.81 10.45
N ASN A 105 -32.51 37.57 11.50
CA ASN A 105 -33.48 38.44 12.18
C ASN A 105 -34.73 37.70 12.72
N VAL A 106 -34.59 36.45 13.13
CA VAL A 106 -35.69 35.68 13.73
C VAL A 106 -35.83 36.02 15.22
N TYR A 107 -37.04 35.88 15.77
CA TYR A 107 -37.28 36.25 17.16
C TYR A 107 -36.51 35.36 18.15
N THR A 108 -36.00 35.96 19.21
CA THR A 108 -35.39 35.21 20.34
C THR A 108 -36.40 34.26 20.98
N GLY A 109 -35.91 33.13 21.47
CA GLY A 109 -36.73 32.11 22.10
C GLY A 109 -36.05 30.74 22.03
N THR A 110 -36.76 29.71 22.46
CA THR A 110 -36.31 28.33 22.28
C THR A 110 -36.70 27.84 20.90
N TRP A 111 -35.72 27.33 20.17
CA TRP A 111 -35.83 26.79 18.82
C TRP A 111 -35.51 25.30 18.85
N THR A 112 -36.29 24.51 18.13
CA THR A 112 -36.12 23.05 18.02
C THR A 112 -36.03 22.64 16.57
N PHE A 113 -34.93 22.01 16.20
CA PHE A 113 -34.67 21.49 14.87
C PHE A 113 -35.34 20.13 14.63
N ALA A 114 -35.87 19.93 13.43
CA ALA A 114 -36.43 18.67 12.97
C ALA A 114 -35.96 18.37 11.55
N TYR A 115 -35.17 17.31 11.42
CA TYR A 115 -34.83 16.71 10.13
C TYR A 115 -36.04 15.94 9.57
N LEU A 116 -36.31 16.09 8.27
CA LEU A 116 -37.40 15.38 7.59
C LEU A 116 -36.87 14.34 6.60
N SER A 117 -35.98 14.73 5.67
CA SER A 117 -35.43 13.84 4.64
C SER A 117 -34.26 14.48 3.88
N GLY A 118 -33.62 13.73 2.97
CA GLY A 118 -32.52 14.22 2.12
C GLY A 118 -31.15 13.85 2.70
N GLY A 119 -30.16 14.71 2.47
CA GLY A 119 -28.78 14.45 2.88
C GLY A 119 -27.86 14.02 1.72
N PRO A 120 -26.59 13.79 2.02
CA PRO A 120 -25.63 13.24 1.07
C PRO A 120 -26.08 11.85 0.56
N PRO A 121 -25.79 11.50 -0.71
CA PRO A 121 -26.04 10.16 -1.21
C PRO A 121 -25.36 9.09 -0.34
N ASN A 122 -26.00 7.93 -0.23
CA ASN A 122 -25.49 6.76 0.48
C ASN A 122 -24.97 7.08 1.90
N SER A 123 -25.68 7.93 2.64
CA SER A 123 -25.31 8.32 4.00
C SER A 123 -26.48 8.21 4.96
N ASP A 124 -26.16 7.94 6.23
CA ASP A 124 -27.12 7.89 7.32
C ASP A 124 -27.09 9.20 8.11
N TYR A 125 -28.26 9.70 8.50
CA TYR A 125 -28.37 10.88 9.36
C TYR A 125 -28.15 10.49 10.83
N LEU A 126 -27.13 11.09 11.46
CA LEU A 126 -26.74 10.82 12.84
C LEU A 126 -27.38 11.77 13.86
N GLY A 127 -27.93 12.90 13.42
CA GLY A 127 -28.49 13.93 14.30
C GLY A 127 -27.82 15.30 14.13
N VAL A 128 -27.89 16.12 15.18
CA VAL A 128 -27.19 17.42 15.27
C VAL A 128 -26.22 17.44 16.46
N ASN A 129 -25.10 18.16 16.34
CA ASN A 129 -23.94 17.98 17.25
C ASN A 129 -24.12 18.42 18.72
N GLU A 130 -25.04 19.33 19.04
CA GLU A 130 -25.21 19.83 20.42
C GLU A 130 -26.51 19.34 21.05
N ALA A 131 -27.63 19.89 20.60
CA ALA A 131 -28.97 19.50 20.99
C ALA A 131 -29.96 19.89 19.89
N ASN A 132 -31.02 19.10 19.75
CA ASN A 132 -32.12 19.45 18.85
C ASN A 132 -32.80 20.75 19.27
N SER A 133 -32.72 21.15 20.54
CA SER A 133 -33.31 22.39 21.07
C SER A 133 -32.24 23.35 21.58
N GLN A 134 -32.27 24.61 21.14
CA GLN A 134 -31.32 25.67 21.51
C GLN A 134 -32.06 26.98 21.80
N THR A 135 -31.55 27.80 22.72
CA THR A 135 -32.15 29.10 23.05
C THR A 135 -31.42 30.23 22.33
N LEU A 136 -32.12 30.95 21.46
CA LEU A 136 -31.61 32.14 20.78
C LEU A 136 -31.78 33.38 21.67
N THR A 137 -30.67 34.05 21.94
CA THR A 137 -30.61 35.31 22.70
C THR A 137 -30.52 36.53 21.78
N ASN A 138 -30.75 37.73 22.34
CA ASN A 138 -30.76 38.97 21.57
C ASN A 138 -29.40 39.25 20.91
N GLY A 139 -29.39 39.46 19.59
CA GLY A 139 -28.18 39.61 18.78
C GLY A 139 -27.35 38.32 18.65
N GLY A 140 -27.81 37.21 19.23
CA GLY A 140 -27.10 35.93 19.22
C GLY A 140 -27.21 35.20 17.89
N THR A 141 -26.42 34.14 17.75
CA THR A 141 -26.52 33.19 16.65
C THR A 141 -26.48 31.77 17.21
N ILE A 142 -27.48 30.97 16.86
CA ILE A 142 -27.47 29.52 17.14
C ILE A 142 -27.14 28.76 15.86
N THR A 143 -26.47 27.61 15.97
CA THR A 143 -26.06 26.82 14.81
C THR A 143 -26.51 25.37 14.97
N TYR A 144 -27.23 24.85 13.99
CA TYR A 144 -27.52 23.44 13.86
C TYR A 144 -26.56 22.82 12.85
N THR A 145 -25.67 21.95 13.32
CA THR A 145 -24.80 21.16 12.44
C THR A 145 -25.39 19.76 12.29
N LEU A 146 -26.00 19.48 11.14
CA LEU A 146 -26.47 18.15 10.77
C LEU A 146 -25.27 17.25 10.51
N LEU A 147 -25.28 16.08 11.13
CA LEU A 147 -24.24 15.08 11.03
C LEU A 147 -24.75 13.90 10.21
N PHE A 148 -23.96 13.51 9.22
CA PHE A 148 -24.19 12.34 8.39
C PHE A 148 -22.94 11.44 8.45
N SER A 149 -23.15 10.15 8.28
CA SER A 149 -22.11 9.13 8.12
C SER A 149 -22.22 8.54 6.73
N ASN A 150 -21.13 8.44 5.96
CA ASN A 150 -21.16 7.63 4.76
C ASN A 150 -21.55 6.20 5.15
N ASN A 151 -22.43 5.56 4.39
CA ASN A 151 -22.93 4.20 4.58
C ASN A 151 -22.59 3.37 3.34
N GLN A 152 -21.30 3.39 2.99
CA GLN A 152 -20.72 2.59 1.94
C GLN A 152 -19.53 1.80 2.49
N PRO A 153 -19.26 0.61 1.94
CA PRO A 153 -17.97 -0.04 2.13
C PRO A 153 -16.85 0.80 1.50
N ASP A 154 -15.62 0.52 1.88
CA ASP A 154 -14.41 1.14 1.30
C ASP A 154 -13.26 0.14 1.48
N LEU A 155 -12.91 -0.56 0.41
CA LEU A 155 -11.91 -1.61 0.37
C LEU A 155 -10.55 -1.00 0.03
N ASP A 156 -9.61 -1.19 0.95
CA ASP A 156 -8.25 -0.67 0.83
C ASP A 156 -7.23 -1.80 0.99
N ILE A 157 -6.13 -1.72 0.24
CA ILE A 157 -4.97 -2.60 0.43
C ILE A 157 -4.07 -1.98 1.50
N VAL A 158 -4.39 -2.30 2.76
CA VAL A 158 -3.73 -1.69 3.93
C VAL A 158 -2.36 -2.28 4.25
N SER A 159 -1.99 -3.42 3.66
CA SER A 159 -0.66 -4.03 3.81
C SER A 159 -0.34 -4.94 2.63
N GLY A 160 0.93 -4.94 2.22
CA GLY A 160 1.40 -5.63 1.02
C GLY A 160 0.99 -4.92 -0.28
N PRO A 161 1.15 -5.56 -1.45
CA PRO A 161 1.65 -6.93 -1.62
C PRO A 161 3.09 -7.13 -1.15
N VAL A 162 3.38 -8.30 -0.59
CA VAL A 162 4.74 -8.75 -0.22
C VAL A 162 4.98 -10.18 -0.71
N THR A 163 6.25 -10.53 -0.92
CA THR A 163 6.69 -11.86 -1.32
C THR A 163 7.02 -12.73 -0.12
N ASN A 164 6.98 -14.04 -0.31
CA ASN A 164 7.57 -15.02 0.60
C ASN A 164 8.17 -16.15 -0.24
N PRO A 165 9.50 -16.35 -0.22
CA PRO A 165 10.50 -15.60 0.56
C PRO A 165 10.69 -14.12 0.13
N LEU A 166 11.40 -13.33 0.94
CA LEU A 166 11.67 -11.91 0.66
C LEU A 166 12.86 -11.73 -0.28
N ASP A 167 13.94 -12.46 -0.01
CA ASP A 167 15.09 -12.61 -0.90
C ASP A 167 14.77 -13.76 -1.85
N ILE A 168 14.79 -13.50 -3.15
CA ILE A 168 14.28 -14.44 -4.15
C ILE A 168 15.38 -14.74 -5.15
N ILE A 169 15.66 -16.02 -5.33
CA ILE A 169 16.56 -16.52 -6.35
C ILE A 169 15.75 -17.14 -7.49
N ARG A 170 16.26 -17.06 -8.72
CA ARG A 170 15.66 -17.74 -9.88
C ARG A 170 15.34 -19.21 -9.57
N GLY A 171 14.14 -19.63 -9.97
CA GLY A 171 13.67 -21.01 -9.82
C GLY A 171 12.98 -21.28 -8.48
N GLU A 172 13.08 -20.38 -7.50
CA GLU A 172 12.39 -20.55 -6.22
C GLU A 172 10.87 -20.47 -6.34
N SER A 173 10.19 -21.10 -5.39
CA SER A 173 8.74 -21.06 -5.27
C SER A 173 8.33 -19.89 -4.38
N VAL A 174 7.76 -18.85 -4.97
CA VAL A 174 7.38 -17.60 -4.29
C VAL A 174 5.87 -17.51 -4.16
N THR A 175 5.37 -17.10 -3.00
CA THR A 175 3.96 -16.75 -2.80
C THR A 175 3.81 -15.25 -2.59
N PHE A 176 2.69 -14.68 -3.02
CA PHE A 176 2.35 -13.28 -2.78
C PHE A 176 1.28 -13.18 -1.71
N ARG A 177 1.40 -12.19 -0.84
CA ARG A 177 0.44 -11.92 0.23
C ARG A 177 0.06 -10.45 0.26
N ALA A 178 -1.23 -10.17 0.40
CA ALA A 178 -1.76 -8.83 0.66
C ALA A 178 -2.86 -8.89 1.72
N THR A 179 -3.14 -7.75 2.35
CA THR A 179 -4.23 -7.60 3.30
C THR A 179 -5.18 -6.53 2.80
N THR A 180 -6.40 -6.94 2.48
CA THR A 180 -7.50 -6.03 2.18
C THR A 180 -8.25 -5.71 3.46
N LYS A 181 -8.65 -4.47 3.64
CA LYS A 181 -9.50 -4.03 4.76
C LYS A 181 -10.68 -3.24 4.24
N ASN A 182 -11.84 -3.45 4.85
CA ASN A 182 -12.95 -2.53 4.69
C ASN A 182 -12.79 -1.36 5.69
N ILE A 183 -12.31 -0.20 5.24
CA ILE A 183 -12.20 1.04 6.03
C ILE A 183 -13.49 1.87 6.04
N GLY A 184 -14.51 1.42 5.29
CA GLY A 184 -15.82 2.06 5.21
C GLY A 184 -16.73 1.68 6.37
N ASN A 185 -17.93 2.24 6.36
CA ASN A 185 -18.91 2.12 7.45
C ASN A 185 -20.03 1.10 7.15
N SER A 186 -20.05 0.52 5.95
CA SER A 186 -21.00 -0.53 5.56
C SER A 186 -20.27 -1.82 5.20
N SER A 187 -20.94 -2.96 5.30
CA SER A 187 -20.34 -4.26 4.95
C SER A 187 -20.09 -4.35 3.44
N ALA A 188 -18.87 -4.67 3.05
CA ALA A 188 -18.54 -5.06 1.69
C ALA A 188 -19.07 -6.47 1.44
N VAL A 189 -19.84 -6.64 0.37
CA VAL A 189 -20.27 -7.97 -0.07
C VAL A 189 -19.09 -8.76 -0.64
N ASN A 190 -19.31 -10.01 -1.03
CA ASN A 190 -18.23 -10.80 -1.65
C ASN A 190 -17.82 -10.22 -3.01
N SER A 191 -16.52 -9.96 -3.19
CA SER A 191 -15.91 -9.51 -4.45
C SER A 191 -14.69 -10.36 -4.83
N THR A 192 -14.03 -9.99 -5.93
CA THR A 192 -12.81 -10.64 -6.42
C THR A 192 -11.61 -9.73 -6.20
N ILE A 193 -10.57 -10.27 -5.55
CA ILE A 193 -9.25 -9.65 -5.53
C ILE A 193 -8.40 -10.23 -6.67
N ARG A 194 -7.63 -9.39 -7.35
CA ARG A 194 -6.72 -9.82 -8.42
C ARG A 194 -5.27 -9.48 -8.06
N PHE A 195 -4.40 -10.47 -8.21
CA PHE A 195 -2.95 -10.32 -8.23
C PHE A 195 -2.48 -10.26 -9.69
N ILE A 196 -1.71 -9.24 -10.02
CA ILE A 196 -1.22 -8.91 -11.37
C ILE A 196 0.31 -8.89 -11.29
N LEU A 197 0.97 -9.84 -11.94
CA LEU A 197 2.43 -9.92 -12.00
C LEU A 197 2.88 -9.41 -13.36
N ASP A 198 3.74 -8.38 -13.37
CA ASP A 198 4.31 -7.74 -14.55
C ASP A 198 3.25 -7.30 -15.59
N GLY A 199 2.12 -6.78 -15.09
CA GLY A 199 0.99 -6.34 -15.90
C GLY A 199 0.07 -7.46 -16.42
N ALA A 200 0.42 -8.72 -16.19
CA ALA A 200 -0.42 -9.87 -16.53
C ALA A 200 -1.20 -10.38 -15.30
N THR A 201 -2.44 -10.82 -15.51
CA THR A 201 -3.22 -11.43 -14.43
C THR A 201 -2.54 -12.72 -13.97
N PHE A 202 -2.05 -12.74 -12.73
CA PHE A 202 -1.49 -13.93 -12.12
C PHE A 202 -2.59 -14.79 -11.50
N ARG A 203 -3.42 -14.20 -10.63
CA ARG A 203 -4.49 -14.90 -9.90
C ARG A 203 -5.69 -14.01 -9.61
N ASN A 204 -6.88 -14.59 -9.73
CA ASN A 204 -8.11 -14.05 -9.15
C ASN A 204 -8.50 -14.93 -7.94
N LEU A 205 -8.76 -14.32 -6.80
CA LEU A 205 -9.13 -15.03 -5.57
C LEU A 205 -10.42 -14.41 -4.97
N PRO A 206 -11.22 -15.21 -4.25
CA PRO A 206 -12.39 -14.67 -3.56
C PRO A 206 -11.93 -13.80 -2.39
N GLN A 207 -12.40 -12.56 -2.34
CA GLN A 207 -12.17 -11.70 -1.17
C GLN A 207 -13.07 -12.09 -0.01
N GLY A 208 -14.31 -12.53 -0.29
CA GLY A 208 -15.34 -12.77 0.73
C GLY A 208 -15.95 -11.47 1.25
N ILE A 209 -16.97 -11.62 2.11
CA ILE A 209 -17.65 -10.50 2.78
C ILE A 209 -16.70 -9.90 3.83
N LEU A 210 -16.64 -8.57 3.94
CA LEU A 210 -15.89 -7.85 4.99
C LEU A 210 -16.81 -6.86 5.70
N ALA A 211 -17.01 -7.06 7.01
CA ALA A 211 -17.70 -6.09 7.85
C ALA A 211 -16.90 -4.77 7.97
N PRO A 212 -17.52 -3.66 8.38
CA PRO A 212 -16.80 -2.40 8.65
C PRO A 212 -15.62 -2.61 9.60
N GLY A 213 -14.43 -2.16 9.20
CA GLY A 213 -13.18 -2.31 9.93
C GLY A 213 -12.51 -3.69 9.82
N GLU A 214 -13.16 -4.69 9.23
CA GLU A 214 -12.60 -6.04 9.08
C GLU A 214 -11.46 -6.08 8.07
N SER A 215 -10.42 -6.87 8.35
CA SER A 215 -9.29 -7.11 7.44
C SER A 215 -9.21 -8.59 7.09
N ARG A 216 -8.77 -8.89 5.87
CA ARG A 216 -8.51 -10.25 5.42
C ARG A 216 -7.21 -10.34 4.65
N GLN A 217 -6.41 -11.29 5.09
CA GLN A 217 -5.17 -11.63 4.44
C GLN A 217 -5.43 -12.67 3.35
N ILE A 218 -4.92 -12.42 2.16
CA ILE A 218 -5.07 -13.29 1.01
C ILE A 218 -3.68 -13.65 0.51
N VAL A 219 -3.44 -14.95 0.33
CA VAL A 219 -2.18 -15.52 -0.13
C VAL A 219 -2.44 -16.25 -1.43
N THR A 220 -1.59 -16.05 -2.43
CA THR A 220 -1.68 -16.76 -3.70
C THR A 220 -1.10 -18.16 -3.58
N ASP A 221 -1.37 -19.00 -4.58
CA ASP A 221 -0.51 -20.15 -4.83
C ASP A 221 0.89 -19.69 -5.29
N SER A 222 1.81 -20.64 -5.44
CA SER A 222 3.19 -20.30 -5.79
C SER A 222 3.40 -19.91 -7.26
N TRP A 223 4.40 -19.05 -7.45
CA TRP A 223 5.00 -18.65 -8.71
C TRP A 223 6.46 -19.12 -8.71
N THR A 224 6.93 -19.68 -9.82
CA THR A 224 8.35 -20.04 -10.00
C THR A 224 9.11 -18.81 -10.50
N ALA A 225 10.08 -18.35 -9.72
CA ALA A 225 10.73 -17.07 -9.96
C ALA A 225 11.58 -17.06 -11.23
N SER A 226 11.38 -16.07 -12.08
CA SER A 226 12.34 -15.70 -13.14
C SER A 226 13.25 -14.59 -12.64
N ALA A 227 14.52 -14.58 -13.05
CA ALA A 227 15.44 -13.52 -12.70
C ALA A 227 15.05 -12.18 -13.34
N GLY A 228 15.37 -11.08 -12.66
CA GLY A 228 15.14 -9.72 -13.13
C GLY A 228 14.23 -8.91 -12.20
N GLY A 229 13.86 -7.71 -12.68
CA GLY A 229 12.93 -6.83 -11.98
C GLY A 229 11.48 -7.22 -12.24
N HIS A 230 10.69 -7.32 -11.18
CA HIS A 230 9.29 -7.70 -11.22
C HIS A 230 8.42 -6.69 -10.48
N THR A 231 7.15 -6.59 -10.86
CA THR A 231 6.15 -5.79 -10.13
C THR A 231 4.90 -6.62 -9.89
N ILE A 232 4.48 -6.68 -8.63
CA ILE A 232 3.22 -7.28 -8.22
C ILE A 232 2.25 -6.16 -7.83
N GLU A 233 1.09 -6.13 -8.49
CA GLU A 233 -0.04 -5.27 -8.15
C GLU A 233 -1.19 -6.12 -7.63
N VAL A 234 -1.88 -5.64 -6.61
CA VAL A 234 -3.04 -6.28 -6.03
C VAL A 234 -4.18 -5.28 -5.97
N CYS A 235 -5.30 -5.65 -6.57
CA CYS A 235 -6.51 -4.82 -6.60
C CYS A 235 -7.69 -5.59 -6.01
N ALA A 236 -8.27 -5.05 -4.95
CA ALA A 236 -9.58 -5.44 -4.43
C ALA A 236 -10.68 -4.99 -5.41
N ASP A 237 -11.78 -5.73 -5.41
CA ASP A 237 -12.94 -5.51 -6.29
C ASP A 237 -12.60 -5.14 -7.74
N ILE A 238 -11.75 -5.94 -8.39
CA ILE A 238 -11.22 -5.64 -9.74
C ILE A 238 -12.28 -5.44 -10.84
N TYR A 239 -13.51 -5.86 -10.60
CA TYR A 239 -14.64 -5.72 -11.53
C TYR A 239 -15.54 -4.52 -11.20
N ASN A 240 -15.22 -3.77 -10.14
CA ASN A 240 -15.98 -2.61 -9.68
C ASN A 240 -17.47 -2.95 -9.46
N ASN A 241 -17.73 -4.05 -8.74
CA ASN A 241 -19.07 -4.54 -8.44
C ASN A 241 -19.62 -3.99 -7.12
N ILE A 242 -18.75 -3.51 -6.24
CA ILE A 242 -19.08 -2.88 -4.98
C ILE A 242 -18.95 -1.37 -5.20
N SER A 243 -20.02 -0.62 -4.97
CA SER A 243 -19.91 0.83 -4.92
C SER A 243 -19.33 1.23 -3.57
N GLU A 244 -18.20 1.91 -3.61
CA GLU A 244 -17.40 2.23 -2.45
C GLU A 244 -17.39 3.73 -2.14
N SER A 245 -16.99 4.04 -0.91
CA SER A 245 -16.80 5.40 -0.44
C SER A 245 -15.69 6.13 -1.19
N ASN A 246 -14.66 5.38 -1.60
CA ASN A 246 -13.57 5.80 -2.45
C ASN A 246 -13.18 4.64 -3.37
N GLU A 247 -13.21 4.84 -4.69
CA GLU A 247 -12.91 3.80 -5.69
C GLU A 247 -11.44 3.80 -6.13
N ASN A 248 -10.60 4.67 -5.52
CA ASN A 248 -9.23 4.92 -5.99
C ASN A 248 -8.15 4.38 -5.04
N ASN A 249 -8.52 3.71 -3.96
CA ASN A 249 -7.60 3.12 -2.96
C ASN A 249 -7.66 1.58 -2.92
N ASN A 250 -8.34 0.97 -3.89
CA ASN A 250 -8.56 -0.48 -3.89
C ASN A 250 -7.32 -1.27 -4.36
N CYS A 251 -6.28 -0.58 -4.86
CA CYS A 251 -5.08 -1.18 -5.43
C CYS A 251 -3.81 -0.78 -4.69
N GLY A 252 -2.88 -1.73 -4.57
CA GLY A 252 -1.52 -1.51 -4.07
C GLY A 252 -0.51 -2.28 -4.92
N ALA A 253 0.69 -1.71 -5.11
CA ALA A 253 1.75 -2.32 -5.91
C ALA A 253 3.09 -2.36 -5.16
N TYR A 254 3.89 -3.37 -5.47
CA TYR A 254 5.22 -3.58 -4.93
C TYR A 254 6.15 -4.08 -6.03
N SER A 255 7.32 -3.44 -6.14
CA SER A 255 8.37 -3.88 -7.06
C SER A 255 9.45 -4.61 -6.28
N PHE A 256 9.95 -5.71 -6.84
CA PHE A 256 10.99 -6.54 -6.25
C PHE A 256 11.96 -7.02 -7.34
N SER A 257 13.09 -7.55 -6.93
CA SER A 257 14.07 -8.14 -7.84
C SER A 257 14.28 -9.59 -7.47
N VAL A 258 14.39 -10.42 -8.49
CA VAL A 258 14.81 -11.81 -8.37
C VAL A 258 16.25 -11.88 -8.84
N GLU A 259 17.13 -12.34 -7.97
CA GLU A 259 18.53 -12.50 -8.30
C GLU A 259 18.72 -13.73 -9.19
N GLU A 260 19.66 -13.64 -10.13
CA GLU A 260 20.17 -14.84 -10.77
C GLU A 260 20.87 -15.69 -9.72
N LEU A 261 20.81 -17.01 -9.88
CA LEU A 261 21.59 -17.91 -9.04
C LEU A 261 23.08 -17.68 -9.37
N ILE A 262 23.76 -16.89 -8.54
CA ILE A 262 25.22 -16.82 -8.50
C ILE A 262 25.73 -17.93 -7.58
N THR A 263 26.57 -18.76 -8.16
CA THR A 263 27.24 -19.94 -7.60
C THR A 263 28.73 -19.71 -7.73
N GLU A 264 29.53 -20.53 -7.07
CA GLU A 264 30.99 -20.48 -7.21
C GLU A 264 31.49 -20.65 -8.65
N CYS A 265 30.62 -21.07 -9.57
CA CYS A 265 30.91 -21.26 -10.99
C CYS A 265 30.39 -20.16 -11.93
N ASN A 266 29.81 -19.09 -11.39
CA ASN A 266 29.38 -17.91 -12.15
C ASN A 266 29.32 -16.62 -11.29
N ASP A 267 30.15 -16.53 -10.23
CA ASP A 267 30.22 -15.37 -9.34
C ASP A 267 31.43 -14.45 -9.61
N GLY A 268 32.25 -14.77 -10.62
CA GLY A 268 33.38 -13.95 -11.03
C GLY A 268 34.57 -14.04 -10.09
N ARG A 269 34.64 -15.08 -9.26
CA ARG A 269 35.73 -15.31 -8.30
C ARG A 269 36.32 -16.69 -8.48
N ASP A 270 37.64 -16.72 -8.53
CA ASP A 270 38.43 -17.93 -8.33
C ASP A 270 38.28 -18.39 -6.86
N ASN A 271 37.26 -19.21 -6.59
CA ASN A 271 36.86 -19.58 -5.23
C ASN A 271 37.75 -20.69 -4.64
N ASP A 272 38.43 -21.47 -5.46
CA ASP A 272 39.36 -22.54 -5.07
C ASP A 272 40.86 -22.14 -5.23
N ASN A 273 41.13 -21.00 -5.87
CA ASN A 273 42.45 -20.42 -6.17
C ASN A 273 43.29 -21.25 -7.16
N ASP A 274 42.67 -21.94 -8.11
CA ASP A 274 43.36 -22.71 -9.16
C ASP A 274 43.81 -21.84 -10.36
N GLY A 275 43.37 -20.58 -10.40
CA GLY A 275 43.68 -19.61 -11.45
C GLY A 275 42.59 -19.47 -12.53
N ASN A 276 41.56 -20.29 -12.49
CA ASN A 276 40.34 -20.19 -13.27
C ASN A 276 39.24 -19.54 -12.42
N ILE A 277 38.27 -18.88 -13.06
CA ILE A 277 37.34 -17.98 -12.34
C ILE A 277 35.90 -18.49 -12.36
N ASP A 278 35.42 -19.02 -13.49
CA ASP A 278 34.04 -19.46 -13.67
C ASP A 278 33.97 -20.43 -14.87
N TYR A 279 32.84 -21.13 -15.03
CA TYR A 279 32.54 -21.88 -16.25
C TYR A 279 32.55 -20.97 -17.50
N PRO A 280 33.08 -21.42 -18.67
CA PRO A 280 33.62 -22.75 -18.96
C PRO A 280 35.15 -22.85 -18.80
N ALA A 281 35.78 -21.80 -18.26
CA ALA A 281 37.24 -21.76 -18.14
C ALA A 281 37.73 -22.54 -16.90
N ASP A 282 36.88 -22.63 -15.89
CA ASP A 282 37.12 -23.39 -14.66
C ASP A 282 36.67 -24.85 -14.81
N GLU A 283 37.63 -25.78 -14.70
CA GLU A 283 37.39 -27.23 -14.79
C GLU A 283 36.71 -27.81 -13.54
N GLY A 284 36.80 -27.14 -12.39
CA GLY A 284 36.04 -27.45 -11.17
C GLY A 284 34.54 -27.15 -11.32
N CYS A 285 34.18 -26.35 -12.31
CA CYS A 285 32.82 -25.95 -12.60
C CYS A 285 32.16 -26.76 -13.72
N ALA A 286 31.32 -27.72 -13.35
CA ALA A 286 30.61 -28.58 -14.31
C ALA A 286 29.54 -27.84 -15.15
N CYS A 287 29.01 -26.72 -14.67
CA CYS A 287 27.94 -25.96 -15.29
C CYS A 287 27.92 -24.51 -14.75
N GLY A 288 27.63 -23.51 -15.60
CA GLY A 288 27.67 -22.08 -15.24
C GLY A 288 26.55 -21.56 -14.32
N ASN A 289 25.91 -22.43 -13.53
CA ASN A 289 24.89 -22.08 -12.54
C ASN A 289 24.78 -23.12 -11.40
N GLY A 290 25.83 -23.89 -11.14
CA GLY A 290 25.87 -24.92 -10.09
C GLY A 290 26.98 -24.68 -9.06
N LEU A 291 26.82 -25.24 -7.87
CA LEU A 291 27.92 -25.47 -6.94
C LEU A 291 28.83 -26.58 -7.51
N GLU A 292 30.12 -26.62 -7.14
CA GLU A 292 31.15 -27.62 -7.50
C GLU A 292 30.66 -29.08 -7.38
N ALA A 293 29.56 -29.33 -6.63
CA ALA A 293 29.03 -30.66 -6.37
C ALA A 293 27.62 -30.97 -6.94
N ASP A 294 26.89 -30.06 -7.58
CA ASP A 294 25.41 -30.20 -7.73
C ASP A 294 24.84 -30.11 -9.16
N CYS A 295 25.52 -30.69 -10.15
CA CYS A 295 24.92 -30.97 -11.46
C CYS A 295 24.75 -32.51 -11.63
N PRO A 296 23.51 -33.05 -11.69
CA PRO A 296 23.30 -34.47 -11.99
C PRO A 296 23.79 -34.72 -13.41
N ALA A 297 24.73 -35.65 -13.53
CA ALA A 297 25.35 -36.08 -14.78
C ALA A 297 24.37 -36.05 -15.98
N SER A 298 24.45 -34.98 -16.77
CA SER A 298 24.07 -35.07 -18.18
C SER A 298 25.06 -36.02 -18.86
N PRO A 299 24.65 -36.87 -19.82
CA PRO A 299 25.50 -37.89 -20.42
C PRO A 299 26.46 -37.24 -21.42
N TRP A 300 27.35 -36.39 -20.93
CA TRP A 300 28.58 -36.08 -21.61
C TRP A 300 29.66 -36.87 -20.90
N THR A 301 29.94 -38.02 -21.49
CA THR A 301 31.21 -38.72 -21.30
C THR A 301 32.33 -37.70 -21.37
N PRO A 302 33.31 -37.74 -20.45
CA PRO A 302 34.50 -36.88 -20.55
C PRO A 302 35.08 -37.01 -21.97
N PRO A 303 35.63 -35.93 -22.56
CA PRO A 303 36.45 -36.11 -23.75
C PRO A 303 37.49 -37.18 -23.40
N PRO A 304 37.66 -38.23 -24.22
CA PRO A 304 38.60 -39.29 -23.89
C PRO A 304 39.93 -38.62 -23.58
N LYS A 305 40.53 -38.97 -22.42
CA LYS A 305 41.95 -38.72 -22.19
C LYS A 305 42.63 -39.21 -23.45
N GLU A 306 43.22 -38.29 -24.20
CA GLU A 306 43.86 -38.63 -25.46
C GLU A 306 44.83 -39.78 -25.18
N ASN A 307 44.79 -40.73 -26.10
CA ASN A 307 45.39 -42.05 -26.06
C ASN A 307 46.64 -42.09 -25.15
N PRO A 308 46.60 -42.75 -23.97
CA PRO A 308 47.74 -42.78 -23.05
C PRO A 308 48.93 -43.46 -23.74
N GLU A 309 50.16 -43.04 -23.45
CA GLU A 309 51.40 -43.49 -24.12
C GLU A 309 51.35 -45.00 -24.42
N CYS A 310 51.06 -45.82 -23.41
CA CYS A 310 50.89 -47.28 -23.49
C CYS A 310 49.78 -47.88 -24.39
N ASN A 311 49.04 -47.07 -25.13
CA ASN A 311 48.09 -47.50 -26.16
C ASN A 311 48.01 -46.49 -27.31
N ASP A 312 49.01 -45.61 -27.45
CA ASP A 312 49.02 -44.50 -28.39
C ASP A 312 49.56 -44.84 -29.79
N GLY A 313 50.16 -46.03 -29.93
CA GLY A 313 50.74 -46.53 -31.16
C GLY A 313 52.11 -45.93 -31.47
N ARG A 314 52.75 -45.28 -30.51
CA ARG A 314 54.08 -44.68 -30.62
C ARG A 314 54.96 -45.18 -29.48
N ASP A 315 56.20 -45.47 -29.82
CA ASP A 315 57.28 -45.68 -28.85
C ASP A 315 57.72 -44.29 -28.33
N ASN A 316 57.20 -43.92 -27.16
CA ASN A 316 57.33 -42.60 -26.55
C ASN A 316 58.57 -42.49 -25.64
N ASP A 317 59.09 -43.60 -25.11
CA ASP A 317 60.33 -43.64 -24.33
C ASP A 317 61.58 -44.00 -25.16
N GLY A 318 61.39 -44.53 -26.37
CA GLY A 318 62.42 -44.79 -27.36
C GLY A 318 63.16 -46.11 -27.15
N ASP A 319 62.62 -47.04 -26.38
CA ASP A 319 63.26 -48.33 -26.08
C ASP A 319 63.03 -49.38 -27.18
N GLY A 320 62.17 -49.09 -28.17
CA GLY A 320 61.86 -49.96 -29.30
C GLY A 320 60.60 -50.81 -29.12
N TRP A 321 59.96 -50.79 -27.94
CA TRP A 321 58.63 -51.34 -27.68
C TRP A 321 57.58 -50.23 -27.72
N ILE A 322 56.41 -50.52 -28.31
CA ILE A 322 55.47 -49.45 -28.72
C ILE A 322 54.28 -49.26 -27.77
N ASP A 323 53.71 -50.34 -27.23
CA ASP A 323 52.48 -50.27 -26.43
C ASP A 323 52.32 -51.55 -25.59
N TYR A 324 51.47 -51.50 -24.56
CA TYR A 324 51.04 -52.71 -23.85
C TYR A 324 50.31 -53.69 -24.80
N PRO A 325 50.51 -55.02 -24.69
CA PRO A 325 51.27 -55.76 -23.67
C PRO A 325 52.72 -56.06 -24.05
N ASP A 326 53.13 -55.62 -25.24
CA ASP A 326 54.43 -55.93 -25.83
C ASP A 326 55.51 -55.03 -25.26
N ASP A 327 55.18 -53.81 -24.87
CA ASP A 327 56.02 -53.00 -23.97
C ASP A 327 55.80 -53.40 -22.49
N LYS A 328 56.91 -53.61 -21.76
CA LYS A 328 56.94 -53.91 -20.32
C LYS A 328 57.19 -52.69 -19.44
N GLY A 329 57.60 -51.56 -20.03
CA GLY A 329 57.55 -50.26 -19.37
C GLY A 329 56.12 -49.88 -18.99
N CYS A 330 55.16 -50.28 -19.83
CA CYS A 330 53.73 -50.19 -19.53
C CYS A 330 53.22 -51.16 -18.45
N LEU A 331 52.75 -50.60 -17.34
CA LEU A 331 52.01 -51.35 -16.29
C LEU A 331 50.61 -51.81 -16.75
N GLY A 332 50.05 -51.22 -17.81
CA GLY A 332 48.81 -51.66 -18.47
C GLY A 332 48.40 -50.79 -19.67
N SER A 333 47.43 -51.25 -20.49
CA SER A 333 46.98 -50.57 -21.72
C SER A 333 46.29 -49.20 -21.55
N TRP A 334 46.25 -48.67 -20.33
CA TRP A 334 45.62 -47.39 -20.00
C TRP A 334 46.46 -46.58 -19.02
N THR A 335 47.71 -47.00 -18.77
CA THR A 335 48.66 -46.23 -17.97
C THR A 335 49.32 -45.17 -18.82
N GLU A 336 49.59 -44.02 -18.22
CA GLU A 336 49.92 -42.80 -18.95
C GLU A 336 51.36 -42.72 -19.44
N SER A 337 52.23 -43.63 -18.99
CA SER A 337 53.66 -43.57 -19.26
C SER A 337 54.24 -44.93 -19.59
N GLU A 338 55.10 -44.95 -20.58
CA GLU A 338 55.97 -46.07 -20.97
C GLU A 338 57.25 -46.13 -20.12
N GLU A 339 57.62 -45.08 -19.35
CA GLU A 339 58.86 -45.00 -18.54
C GLU A 339 58.88 -45.95 -17.32
N GLY A 340 58.81 -47.25 -17.55
CA GLY A 340 58.90 -48.32 -16.56
C GLY A 340 60.11 -49.22 -16.83
N SER A 341 60.74 -49.70 -15.77
CA SER A 341 61.72 -50.79 -15.90
C SER A 341 60.96 -52.09 -16.05
N GLY A 342 60.86 -52.58 -17.28
CA GLY A 342 60.53 -53.96 -17.58
C GLY A 342 61.49 -54.89 -16.85
N GLY A 343 60.99 -56.05 -16.43
CA GLY A 343 61.72 -56.94 -15.51
C GLY A 343 62.88 -57.72 -16.15
N THR A 344 63.32 -57.36 -17.35
CA THR A 344 64.27 -58.11 -18.16
C THR A 344 65.27 -57.19 -18.85
N GLN A 345 66.44 -57.72 -19.22
CA GLN A 345 67.47 -56.94 -19.92
C GLN A 345 67.02 -56.33 -21.24
N CYS A 346 65.96 -56.88 -21.88
CA CYS A 346 65.39 -56.36 -23.12
C CYS A 346 64.20 -55.40 -22.91
N SER A 347 63.98 -54.92 -21.69
CA SER A 347 62.97 -53.90 -21.40
C SER A 347 63.31 -53.05 -20.16
N ASP A 348 64.57 -52.98 -19.73
CA ASP A 348 64.95 -52.28 -18.48
C ASP A 348 65.56 -50.88 -18.69
N GLY A 349 65.55 -50.39 -19.93
CA GLY A 349 66.01 -49.05 -20.33
C GLY A 349 67.53 -48.95 -20.44
N ALA A 350 68.26 -50.07 -20.49
CA ALA A 350 69.71 -50.10 -20.38
C ALA A 350 70.36 -51.05 -21.40
N ASP A 351 71.45 -50.59 -22.01
CA ASP A 351 72.38 -51.42 -22.81
C ASP A 351 73.21 -52.32 -21.87
N ASN A 352 72.72 -53.53 -21.61
CA ASN A 352 73.28 -54.49 -20.67
C ASN A 352 74.43 -55.32 -21.26
N ASP A 353 74.68 -55.21 -22.57
CA ASP A 353 75.73 -55.96 -23.27
C ASP A 353 76.86 -55.08 -23.87
N ASP A 354 76.70 -53.75 -23.73
CA ASP A 354 77.59 -52.65 -24.11
C ASP A 354 77.84 -52.53 -25.64
N ASP A 355 76.90 -52.95 -26.48
CA ASP A 355 77.01 -52.84 -27.95
C ASP A 355 76.44 -51.54 -28.55
N GLY A 356 75.77 -50.75 -27.73
CA GLY A 356 75.21 -49.43 -28.06
C GLY A 356 73.75 -49.46 -28.50
N LEU A 357 73.09 -50.62 -28.46
CA LEU A 357 71.66 -50.80 -28.68
C LEU A 357 70.98 -51.06 -27.33
N ILE A 358 69.71 -50.67 -27.21
CA ILE A 358 68.96 -50.72 -25.97
C ILE A 358 67.64 -51.43 -26.26
N ASP A 359 67.33 -52.44 -25.46
CA ASP A 359 66.05 -53.13 -25.35
C ASP A 359 65.46 -53.59 -26.70
N GLY A 360 64.28 -53.12 -27.07
CA GLY A 360 63.59 -53.48 -28.32
C GLY A 360 64.31 -53.01 -29.58
N ASN A 361 65.25 -52.06 -29.45
CA ASN A 361 66.13 -51.66 -30.55
C ASN A 361 67.35 -52.57 -30.71
N ASP A 362 67.60 -53.49 -29.77
CA ASP A 362 68.64 -54.50 -29.86
C ASP A 362 68.16 -55.72 -30.70
N PRO A 363 68.83 -56.06 -31.83
CA PRO A 363 68.54 -57.24 -32.64
C PRO A 363 68.67 -58.57 -31.90
N ASP A 364 69.41 -58.61 -30.80
CA ASP A 364 69.59 -59.79 -29.97
C ASP A 364 68.43 -59.95 -28.96
N CYS A 365 67.57 -58.94 -28.78
CA CYS A 365 66.30 -59.04 -28.06
C CYS A 365 65.17 -59.61 -28.92
N SER A 366 64.81 -60.87 -28.65
CA SER A 366 63.74 -61.54 -29.40
C SER A 366 62.32 -61.10 -29.01
N SER A 367 62.17 -60.54 -27.80
CA SER A 367 60.93 -59.97 -27.26
C SER A 367 61.24 -59.15 -26.00
N SER A 368 60.32 -58.29 -25.55
CA SER A 368 60.43 -57.53 -24.29
C SER A 368 60.45 -58.37 -23.02
N SER A 369 60.21 -59.68 -23.14
CA SER A 369 60.29 -60.65 -22.04
C SER A 369 61.55 -61.51 -22.11
N ASP A 370 62.42 -61.26 -23.09
CA ASP A 370 63.72 -61.91 -23.22
C ASP A 370 64.69 -61.34 -22.18
N ASN A 371 65.48 -62.20 -21.54
CA ASN A 371 66.30 -61.82 -20.39
C ASN A 371 67.77 -61.57 -20.74
N THR A 372 68.10 -61.47 -22.03
CA THR A 372 69.46 -61.26 -22.51
C THR A 372 69.46 -60.43 -23.80
N GLU A 373 70.15 -59.30 -23.77
CA GLU A 373 70.52 -58.48 -24.95
C GLU A 373 71.70 -59.07 -25.72
N LYS A 374 72.24 -60.19 -25.25
CA LYS A 374 73.41 -60.82 -25.87
C LYS A 374 73.04 -62.06 -26.67
N ALA A 375 73.32 -62.09 -27.97
CA ALA A 375 73.26 -63.33 -28.73
C ALA A 375 74.30 -64.35 -28.23
N LEU A 376 73.84 -65.59 -28.11
CA LEU A 376 74.74 -66.74 -28.00
C LEU A 376 75.55 -66.86 -29.30
N LYS A 377 76.76 -66.28 -29.33
CA LYS A 377 77.74 -66.56 -30.38
C LYS A 377 78.07 -68.05 -30.35
N PHE A 378 77.50 -68.81 -31.29
CA PHE A 378 77.93 -70.16 -31.62
C PHE A 378 79.28 -70.08 -32.35
N ASP A 379 80.36 -69.86 -31.61
CA ASP A 379 81.73 -70.14 -32.05
C ASP A 379 82.59 -70.45 -30.82
N GLU A 380 82.43 -71.67 -30.30
CA GLU A 380 83.49 -72.52 -29.75
C GLU A 380 82.91 -73.92 -29.48
N PHE A 381 82.95 -74.79 -30.50
CA PHE A 381 83.32 -76.22 -30.40
C PHE A 381 83.57 -76.83 -31.78
#